data_AF-A0A2G9LQK0-F1
#
_entry.id   AF-A0A2G9LQK0-F1
#
_cell.length_a   1.000
_cell.length_b   1.000
_cell.length_c   1.000
_cell.angle_alpha   90.00
_cell.angle_beta   90.00
_cell.angle_gamma   90.00
#
_symmetry.space_group_name_H-M   'P 1'
#
loop_
_entity.id
_entity.type
_entity.pdbx_description
1 polymer ?
#
loop_
_entity_poly.entity_id
_entity_poly.type
_entity_poly.pdbx_seq_one_letter_code
_entity_poly.pdbx_strand_id
1 'polypeptide(L)'
;MVSVDRGRKRMTRCADGGCADGKRDLSARVRAVLRILQKSYPDAGTALRFNTPFQLLCATILSAQCTDARVNIVTPVLFSRYPDARTLAVARQADVERI
;
A
#
# COMPACT_ATOMS: atom_id res chain seq x y z
N MET A 1 35.61 -54.79 -2.13
CA MET A 1 35.58 -54.15 -3.46
C MET A 1 34.29 -53.35 -3.51
N VAL A 2 34.25 -52.01 -3.45
CA VAL A 2 35.13 -51.03 -4.08
C VAL A 2 35.32 -49.83 -3.13
N SER A 3 36.58 -49.42 -2.92
CA SER A 3 36.93 -48.12 -2.34
C SER A 3 36.70 -47.03 -3.39
N VAL A 4 36.00 -45.95 -3.03
CA VAL A 4 36.19 -44.64 -3.67
C VAL A 4 36.26 -43.57 -2.59
N ASP A 5 37.51 -43.18 -2.35
CA ASP A 5 37.94 -42.01 -1.60
C ASP A 5 37.42 -40.72 -2.27
N ARG A 6 36.78 -39.84 -1.50
CA ARG A 6 36.60 -38.43 -1.87
C ARG A 6 36.76 -37.54 -0.63
N GLY A 7 38.01 -37.33 -0.25
CA GLY A 7 38.55 -35.98 -0.04
C GLY A 7 37.66 -35.00 0.72
N ARG A 8 37.70 -35.08 2.06
CA ARG A 8 37.29 -34.02 2.99
C ARG A 8 38.15 -32.77 2.75
N LYS A 9 37.74 -31.90 1.81
CA LYS A 9 38.23 -30.52 1.78
C LYS A 9 37.73 -29.83 3.05
N ARG A 10 38.64 -29.65 4.00
CA ARG A 10 38.50 -28.72 5.12
C ARG A 10 38.11 -27.37 4.56
N MET A 11 36.84 -27.00 4.68
CA MET A 11 36.43 -25.61 4.59
C MET A 11 36.97 -24.96 5.87
N THR A 12 38.11 -24.32 5.72
CA THR A 12 38.73 -23.48 6.73
C THR A 12 37.69 -22.50 7.24
N ARG A 13 37.50 -22.53 8.56
CA ARG A 13 36.72 -21.58 9.35
C ARG A 13 37.07 -20.15 8.90
N CYS A 14 36.13 -19.47 8.28
CA CYS A 14 35.96 -18.04 8.55
C CYS A 14 35.20 -17.97 9.88
N ALA A 15 35.97 -17.91 10.96
CA ALA A 15 35.56 -17.13 12.10
C ALA A 15 35.37 -15.71 11.59
N ASP A 16 34.17 -15.17 11.70
CA ASP A 16 33.93 -13.84 12.23
C ASP A 16 32.43 -13.60 12.31
N GLY A 17 32.00 -13.24 13.51
CA GLY A 17 30.60 -13.13 13.88
C GLY A 17 29.85 -12.04 13.13
N GLY A 18 28.54 -12.23 13.01
CA GLY A 18 27.65 -11.12 12.69
C GLY A 18 26.32 -11.50 12.04
N CYS A 19 25.46 -12.27 12.71
CA CYS A 19 24.03 -12.31 12.34
C CYS A 19 23.31 -10.93 12.53
N ALA A 20 24.05 -9.87 12.89
CA ALA A 20 23.55 -8.51 13.08
C ALA A 20 23.61 -7.63 11.81
N ASP A 21 24.21 -8.10 10.71
CA ASP A 21 24.50 -7.25 9.54
C ASP A 21 23.33 -7.11 8.55
N GLY A 22 22.48 -8.14 8.41
CA GLY A 22 21.37 -8.14 7.45
C GLY A 22 20.29 -7.08 7.70
N LYS A 23 20.08 -6.66 8.96
CA LYS A 23 19.10 -5.60 9.30
C LYS A 23 19.61 -4.20 8.94
N ARG A 24 20.93 -3.98 8.99
CA ARG A 24 21.56 -2.68 8.70
C ARG A 24 21.58 -2.40 7.20
N ASP A 25 21.87 -3.42 6.39
CA ASP A 25 21.77 -3.33 4.93
C ASP A 25 20.32 -3.08 4.45
N LEU A 26 19.34 -3.81 5.01
CA LEU A 26 17.93 -3.59 4.68
C LEU A 26 17.48 -2.15 4.99
N SER A 27 17.87 -1.60 6.14
CA SER A 27 17.53 -0.24 6.54
C SER A 27 18.22 0.82 5.66
N ALA A 28 19.43 0.55 5.17
CA ALA A 28 20.12 1.42 4.21
C ALA A 28 19.43 1.39 2.84
N ARG A 29 19.05 0.20 2.37
CA ARG A 29 18.34 -0.01 1.10
C ARG A 29 16.95 0.63 1.10
N VAL A 30 16.15 0.44 2.16
CA VAL A 30 14.82 1.08 2.30
C VAL A 30 14.94 2.60 2.23
N ARG A 31 15.90 3.20 2.94
CA ARG A 31 16.13 4.65 2.89
C ARG A 31 16.53 5.13 1.50
N ALA A 32 17.34 4.37 0.76
CA ALA A 32 17.70 4.70 -0.61
C ALA A 32 16.47 4.68 -1.54
N VAL A 33 15.62 3.65 -1.43
CA VAL A 33 14.37 3.54 -2.20
C VAL A 33 13.42 4.70 -1.88
N LEU A 34 13.21 5.02 -0.60
CA LEU A 34 12.35 6.13 -0.19
C LEU A 34 12.85 7.48 -0.73
N ARG A 35 14.17 7.72 -0.74
CA ARG A 35 14.73 8.94 -1.36
C ARG A 35 14.46 9.01 -2.86
N ILE A 36 14.53 7.88 -3.56
CA ILE A 36 14.22 7.84 -5.01
C ILE A 36 12.72 8.13 -5.20
N LEU A 37 11.85 7.47 -4.46
CA LEU A 37 10.40 7.67 -4.55
C LEU A 37 10.00 9.13 -4.27
N GLN A 38 10.55 9.74 -3.23
CA GLN A 38 10.31 11.15 -2.90
C GLN A 38 10.77 12.11 -4.01
N LYS A 39 11.90 11.81 -4.68
CA LYS A 39 12.39 12.62 -5.80
C LYS A 39 11.59 12.40 -7.09
N SER A 40 11.16 11.17 -7.36
CA SER A 40 10.41 10.82 -8.57
C SER A 40 8.95 11.26 -8.51
N TYR A 41 8.35 11.32 -7.32
CA TYR A 41 6.94 11.68 -7.11
C TYR A 41 6.81 12.79 -6.05
N PRO A 42 7.26 14.03 -6.36
CA PRO A 42 7.27 15.12 -5.39
C PRO A 42 5.86 15.55 -4.93
N ASP A 43 4.87 15.40 -5.80
CA ASP A 43 3.47 15.79 -5.54
C ASP A 43 2.55 14.59 -5.27
N ALA A 44 3.11 13.50 -4.70
CA ALA A 44 2.34 12.31 -4.36
C ALA A 44 1.27 12.63 -3.30
N GLY A 45 0.01 12.74 -3.77
CA GLY A 45 -1.16 12.97 -2.93
C GLY A 45 -2.23 11.90 -3.13
N THR A 46 -3.37 12.11 -2.49
CA THR A 46 -4.56 11.28 -2.70
C THR A 46 -5.11 11.49 -4.11
N ALA A 47 -5.40 10.40 -4.82
CA ALA A 47 -6.01 10.42 -6.15
C ALA A 47 -7.54 10.59 -6.10
N LEU A 48 -8.14 10.52 -4.91
CA LEU A 48 -9.58 10.65 -4.70
C LEU A 48 -9.99 12.12 -4.67
N ARG A 49 -11.10 12.43 -5.35
CA ARG A 49 -11.70 13.77 -5.36
C ARG A 49 -12.71 13.90 -4.23
N PHE A 50 -12.45 14.82 -3.31
CA PHE A 50 -13.32 15.12 -2.17
C PHE A 50 -13.12 16.57 -1.72
N ASN A 51 -14.14 17.13 -1.06
CA ASN A 51 -14.11 18.47 -0.49
C ASN A 51 -14.20 18.48 1.04
N THR A 52 -14.61 17.36 1.65
CA THR A 52 -14.80 17.25 3.11
C THR A 52 -14.22 15.94 3.66
N PRO A 53 -13.90 15.87 4.96
CA PRO A 53 -13.43 14.63 5.58
C PRO A 53 -14.43 13.47 5.44
N PHE A 54 -15.73 13.77 5.48
CA PHE A 54 -16.79 12.78 5.25
C PHE A 54 -16.71 12.19 3.83
N GLN A 55 -16.55 13.06 2.82
CA GLN A 55 -16.41 12.62 1.44
C GLN A 55 -15.16 11.76 1.24
N LEU A 56 -14.03 12.11 1.87
CA LEU A 56 -12.82 11.29 1.84
C LEU A 56 -13.05 9.91 2.47
N LEU A 57 -13.73 9.85 3.62
CA LEU A 57 -14.04 8.60 4.29
C LEU A 57 -14.90 7.69 3.39
N CYS A 58 -15.99 8.21 2.84
CA CYS A 58 -16.84 7.46 1.92
C CYS A 58 -16.09 7.02 0.66
N ALA A 59 -15.32 7.93 0.04
CA ALA A 59 -14.50 7.59 -1.13
C ALA A 59 -13.48 6.49 -0.82
N THR A 60 -12.86 6.52 0.37
CA THR A 60 -11.92 5.47 0.82
C THR A 60 -12.61 4.12 0.95
N ILE A 61 -13.81 4.08 1.55
CA ILE A 61 -14.61 2.85 1.68
C ILE A 61 -14.96 2.30 0.29
N LEU A 62 -15.41 3.16 -0.62
CA LEU A 62 -15.77 2.77 -1.98
C LEU A 62 -14.57 2.29 -2.79
N SER A 63 -13.38 2.82 -2.53
CA SER A 63 -12.13 2.43 -3.21
C SER A 63 -11.69 1.01 -2.89
N ALA A 64 -12.30 0.36 -1.88
CA ALA A 64 -12.03 -1.03 -1.59
C ALA A 64 -12.33 -1.90 -2.82
N GLN A 65 -11.30 -2.63 -3.29
CA GLN A 65 -11.40 -3.54 -4.45
C GLN A 65 -11.85 -2.87 -5.76
N CYS A 66 -11.74 -1.55 -5.88
CA CYS A 66 -11.96 -0.85 -7.15
C CYS A 66 -10.89 0.24 -7.36
N THR A 67 -10.91 0.89 -8.53
CA THR A 67 -9.92 1.92 -8.87
C THR A 67 -10.39 3.30 -8.45
N ASP A 68 -9.47 4.16 -8.02
CA ASP A 68 -9.77 5.56 -7.67
C ASP A 68 -10.45 6.32 -8.82
N ALA A 69 -10.11 5.97 -10.08
CA ALA A 69 -10.76 6.50 -11.26
C ALA A 69 -12.26 6.16 -11.31
N ARG A 70 -12.65 4.93 -10.96
CA ARG A 70 -14.05 4.51 -10.90
C ARG A 70 -14.78 5.21 -9.77
N VAL A 71 -14.15 5.33 -8.60
CA VAL A 71 -14.71 6.05 -7.45
C VAL A 71 -15.00 7.50 -7.82
N ASN A 72 -14.06 8.18 -8.48
CA ASN A 72 -14.21 9.56 -8.92
C ASN A 72 -15.33 9.80 -9.96
N ILE A 73 -15.83 8.75 -10.61
CA ILE A 73 -17.00 8.83 -11.52
C ILE A 73 -18.31 8.76 -10.72
N VAL A 74 -18.35 7.96 -9.66
CA VAL A 74 -19.57 7.69 -8.87
C VAL A 74 -19.78 8.72 -7.77
N THR A 75 -18.70 9.19 -7.13
CA THR A 75 -18.76 10.11 -5.98
C THR A 75 -19.47 11.44 -6.25
N PRO A 76 -19.43 12.07 -7.45
CA PRO A 76 -20.19 13.30 -7.68
C PRO A 76 -21.70 13.11 -7.53
N VAL A 77 -22.24 11.99 -8.02
CA VAL A 77 -23.68 11.67 -7.91
C VAL A 77 -24.03 11.36 -6.45
N LEU A 78 -23.20 10.55 -5.79
CA LEU A 78 -23.41 10.20 -4.38
C LEU A 78 -23.41 11.44 -3.48
N PHE A 79 -22.41 12.31 -3.61
CA PHE A 79 -22.27 13.49 -2.75
C PHE A 79 -23.22 14.63 -3.11
N SER A 80 -23.72 14.67 -4.36
CA SER A 80 -24.82 15.58 -4.70
C SER A 80 -26.13 15.19 -4.01
N ARG A 81 -26.38 13.90 -3.81
CA ARG A 81 -27.59 13.41 -3.13
C ARG A 81 -27.44 13.34 -1.61
N TYR A 82 -26.24 12.99 -1.14
CA TYR A 82 -25.91 12.79 0.27
C TYR A 82 -24.63 13.57 0.62
N PRO A 83 -24.73 14.89 0.82
CA PRO A 83 -23.57 15.75 1.02
C PRO A 83 -22.88 15.55 2.38
N ASP A 84 -23.63 15.03 3.37
CA ASP A 84 -23.15 14.81 4.74
C ASP A 84 -23.62 13.46 5.32
N ALA A 85 -23.01 13.11 6.46
CA ALA A 85 -23.28 11.85 7.15
C ALA A 85 -24.74 11.74 7.62
N ARG A 86 -25.38 12.85 8.00
CA ARG A 86 -26.75 12.85 8.49
C ARG A 86 -27.72 12.46 7.37
N THR A 87 -27.52 13.02 6.19
CA THR A 87 -28.35 12.80 5.00
C THR A 87 -28.16 11.39 4.47
N LEU A 88 -26.91 10.86 4.48
CA LEU A 88 -26.65 9.47 4.11
C LEU A 88 -27.23 8.47 5.12
N ALA A 89 -27.17 8.77 6.42
CA ALA A 89 -27.63 7.86 7.47
C ALA A 89 -29.14 7.58 7.44
N VAL A 90 -29.94 8.51 6.92
CA VAL A 90 -31.39 8.35 6.75
C VAL A 90 -31.79 7.89 5.35
N ALA A 91 -30.81 7.66 4.47
CA ALA A 91 -31.06 7.19 3.11
C ALA A 91 -31.57 5.74 3.13
N ARG A 92 -32.48 5.41 2.21
CA ARG A 92 -32.84 4.00 1.99
C ARG A 92 -31.67 3.33 1.28
N GLN A 93 -31.27 2.16 1.76
CA GLN A 93 -30.18 1.37 1.17
C GLN A 93 -30.36 1.16 -0.35
N ALA A 94 -31.57 0.80 -0.79
CA ALA A 94 -31.87 0.58 -2.21
C ALA A 94 -31.66 1.82 -3.10
N ASP A 95 -31.77 3.04 -2.54
CA ASP A 95 -31.52 4.27 -3.29
C ASP A 95 -30.02 4.52 -3.46
N VAL A 96 -29.20 4.11 -2.48
CA VAL A 96 -27.73 4.22 -2.52
C VAL A 96 -27.12 3.17 -3.45
N GLU A 97 -27.63 1.93 -3.44
CA GLU A 97 -27.14 0.84 -4.30
C GLU A 97 -27.38 1.07 -5.80
N ARG A 98 -28.31 1.96 -6.16
CA ARG A 98 -28.64 2.32 -7.55
C ARG A 98 -27.75 3.40 -8.14
N ILE A 99 -26.89 4.01 -7.33
CA ILE A 99 -25.92 5.03 -7.75
C ILE A 99 -24.68 4.33 -8.32
#